data_AF-A0A520B3V0-F1
#
_entry.id   AF-A0A520B3V0-F1
#
_cell.length_a   1.000
_cell.length_b   1.000
_cell.length_c   1.000
_cell.angle_alpha   90.00
_cell.angle_beta   90.00
_cell.angle_gamma   90.00
#
_symmetry.space_group_name_H-M   'P 1'
#
loop_
_entity.id
_entity.type
_entity.pdbx_description
1 polymer ?
#
loop_
_entity_poly.entity_id
_entity_poly.type
_entity_poly.pdbx_seq_one_letter_code
_entity_poly.pdbx_strand_id
1 'polypeptide(L)'
;IMSFDETKIEDAARLLYYSGCRIKANKFYYSENPQDEDVYTAYLSGANALVDAKKLKELGGFDEIFSPFSSEDFDLSLRAWQLGWKCYYEHRAFCFHHISGSTKTQIKSDFIKKIYYRNRFFLQRIQLNGARLNLLPLHLLFAEIIPKLLTGKFWILDACKQYIASFAAISSSRQKLETLKQKYNSSIGISDVMEIINQSVAQKNIKRL
;
A
#
# COMPACT_ATOMS: atom_id res chain seq x y z
N ILE A 1 -7.51 -3.12 -14.15
CA ILE A 1 -8.84 -3.72 -13.87
C ILE A 1 -9.89 -2.85 -14.50
N MET A 2 -10.79 -3.45 -15.30
CA MET A 2 -11.91 -2.76 -15.92
C MET A 2 -13.23 -3.18 -15.27
N SER A 3 -14.20 -2.28 -15.30
CA SER A 3 -15.59 -2.59 -15.02
C SER A 3 -16.10 -3.64 -15.99
N PHE A 4 -17.08 -4.44 -15.57
CA PHE A 4 -17.60 -5.54 -16.38
C PHE A 4 -18.31 -5.07 -17.66
N ASP A 5 -18.86 -3.86 -17.65
CA ASP A 5 -19.44 -3.21 -18.83
C ASP A 5 -18.39 -2.55 -19.74
N GLU A 6 -17.11 -2.70 -19.40
CA GLU A 6 -15.94 -2.17 -20.12
C GLU A 6 -15.90 -0.64 -20.24
N THR A 7 -16.81 0.08 -19.56
CA THR A 7 -16.92 1.53 -19.69
C THR A 7 -15.86 2.29 -18.88
N LYS A 8 -15.27 1.64 -17.86
CA LYS A 8 -14.42 2.32 -16.89
C LYS A 8 -13.22 1.48 -16.47
N ILE A 9 -12.06 2.13 -16.38
CA ILE A 9 -10.89 1.60 -15.67
C ILE A 9 -11.09 1.83 -14.18
N GLU A 10 -11.11 0.75 -13.39
CA GLU A 10 -11.32 0.77 -11.94
C GLU A 10 -10.01 0.68 -11.16
N ASP A 11 -8.97 0.07 -11.76
CA ASP A 11 -7.62 0.01 -11.19
C ASP A 11 -6.59 0.06 -12.33
N ALA A 12 -5.50 0.80 -12.10
CA ALA A 12 -4.43 1.06 -13.04
C ALA A 12 -3.10 1.22 -12.28
N ALA A 13 -2.04 1.72 -12.93
CA ALA A 13 -0.82 2.07 -12.21
C ALA A 13 -1.12 3.13 -11.13
N ARG A 14 -0.42 3.05 -10.00
CA ARG A 14 -0.67 3.92 -8.85
C ARG A 14 0.55 4.78 -8.54
N LEU A 15 0.33 6.08 -8.32
CA LEU A 15 1.35 6.97 -7.79
C LEU A 15 1.45 6.79 -6.27
N LEU A 16 2.69 6.77 -5.77
CA LEU A 16 3.00 6.75 -4.35
C LEU A 16 3.21 8.18 -3.84
N TYR A 17 2.57 8.55 -2.73
CA TYR A 17 2.73 9.90 -2.16
C TYR A 17 2.46 9.96 -0.67
N TYR A 18 2.95 11.00 -0.01
CA TYR A 18 2.63 11.31 1.38
C TYR A 18 1.40 12.21 1.51
N SER A 19 0.58 11.95 2.52
CA SER A 19 -0.43 12.87 3.05
C SER A 19 -0.24 12.97 4.56
N GLY A 20 0.51 13.98 5.00
CA GLY A 20 1.06 14.01 6.36
C GLY A 20 1.97 12.80 6.62
N CYS A 21 1.66 12.03 7.66
CA CYS A 21 2.34 10.77 7.98
C CYS A 21 1.63 9.54 7.39
N ARG A 22 0.93 9.70 6.26
CA ARG A 22 0.34 8.56 5.53
C ARG A 22 1.02 8.38 4.19
N ILE A 23 1.46 7.16 3.94
CA ILE A 23 1.82 6.65 2.62
C ILE A 23 0.53 6.23 1.92
N LYS A 24 0.28 6.79 0.73
CA LYS A 24 -0.94 6.55 -0.05
C LYS A 24 -0.60 6.17 -1.49
N ALA A 25 -1.44 5.32 -2.06
CA ALA A 25 -1.35 4.82 -3.43
C ALA A 25 -2.73 4.78 -4.12
N ASN A 26 -3.56 5.79 -3.88
CA ASN A 26 -4.94 5.88 -4.41
C ASN A 26 -5.09 6.92 -5.53
N LYS A 27 -3.98 7.31 -6.17
CA LYS A 27 -3.95 8.16 -7.37
C LYS A 27 -3.57 7.27 -8.54
N PHE A 28 -4.50 7.08 -9.46
CA PHE A 28 -4.35 6.12 -10.55
C PHE A 28 -3.93 6.83 -11.82
N TYR A 29 -3.19 6.11 -12.66
CA TYR A 29 -2.73 6.62 -13.94
C TYR A 29 -2.38 5.47 -14.90
N TYR A 30 -2.27 5.79 -16.18
CA TYR A 30 -1.75 4.89 -17.20
C TYR A 30 -1.11 5.71 -18.33
N SER A 31 -0.19 5.11 -19.09
CA SER A 31 0.28 5.74 -20.34
C SER A 31 -0.74 5.55 -21.45
N GLU A 32 -1.00 6.61 -22.20
CA GLU A 32 -1.84 6.56 -23.40
C GLU A 32 -1.18 5.81 -24.56
N ASN A 33 0.13 5.58 -24.49
CA ASN A 33 0.83 4.68 -25.40
C ASN A 33 0.99 3.28 -24.77
N PRO A 34 0.28 2.23 -25.26
CA PRO A 34 0.39 0.87 -24.72
C PRO A 34 1.75 0.20 -24.95
N GLN A 35 2.61 0.79 -25.80
CA GLN A 35 3.98 0.31 -26.03
C GLN A 35 4.99 0.89 -25.05
N ASP A 36 4.59 1.82 -24.18
CA ASP A 36 5.49 2.36 -23.17
C ASP A 36 5.86 1.28 -22.15
N GLU A 37 7.10 0.82 -22.23
CA GLU A 37 7.71 -0.02 -21.21
C GLU A 37 7.99 0.79 -19.93
N ASP A 38 8.38 0.11 -18.84
CA ASP A 38 8.78 0.75 -17.59
C ASP A 38 7.73 1.70 -16.98
N VAL A 39 6.44 1.41 -17.12
CA VAL A 39 5.40 2.10 -16.35
C VAL A 39 5.32 1.44 -14.97
N TYR A 40 5.80 2.15 -13.95
CA TYR A 40 5.88 1.60 -12.59
C TYR A 40 4.60 1.84 -11.79
N THR A 41 4.29 0.95 -10.86
CA THR A 41 3.16 1.14 -9.94
C THR A 41 3.64 1.08 -8.49
N ALA A 42 3.02 1.89 -7.63
CA ALA A 42 3.31 1.90 -6.20
C ALA A 42 3.21 0.51 -5.56
N TYR A 43 2.24 -0.30 -6.00
CA TYR A 43 2.11 -1.68 -5.57
C TYR A 43 1.37 -2.55 -6.58
N LEU A 44 1.60 -3.86 -6.49
CA LEU A 44 0.87 -4.88 -7.21
C LEU A 44 -0.35 -5.29 -6.38
N SER A 45 -1.55 -5.15 -6.93
CA SER A 45 -2.79 -5.53 -6.27
C SER A 45 -2.88 -7.05 -6.09
N GLY A 46 -3.29 -7.50 -4.90
CA GLY A 46 -3.48 -8.92 -4.61
C GLY A 46 -4.48 -9.64 -5.52
N ALA A 47 -5.35 -8.90 -6.22
CA ALA A 47 -6.33 -9.46 -7.15
C ALA A 47 -5.75 -9.82 -8.53
N ASN A 48 -4.66 -9.17 -8.95
CA ASN A 48 -4.16 -9.24 -10.32
C ASN A 48 -2.66 -8.92 -10.42
N ALA A 49 -1.85 -9.77 -9.79
CA ALA A 49 -0.39 -9.66 -9.80
C ALA A 49 0.27 -10.91 -10.38
N LEU A 50 1.33 -10.70 -11.16
CA LEU A 50 2.31 -11.73 -11.49
C LEU A 50 3.60 -11.42 -10.71
N VAL A 51 4.08 -12.38 -9.94
CA VAL A 51 5.24 -12.21 -9.06
C VAL A 51 6.28 -13.30 -9.28
N ASP A 52 7.56 -12.92 -9.25
CA ASP A 52 8.65 -13.88 -9.29
C ASP A 52 8.67 -14.71 -8.00
N ALA A 53 8.60 -16.04 -8.13
CA ALA A 53 8.50 -16.95 -6.99
C ALA A 53 9.73 -16.91 -6.07
N LYS A 54 10.93 -16.65 -6.60
CA LYS A 54 12.15 -16.55 -5.78
C LYS A 54 12.14 -15.25 -4.98
N LYS A 55 11.79 -14.13 -5.61
CA LYS A 55 11.63 -12.82 -4.93
C LYS A 55 10.54 -12.88 -3.86
N LEU A 56 9.42 -13.52 -4.12
CA LEU A 56 8.35 -13.68 -3.13
C LEU A 56 8.81 -14.47 -1.90
N LYS A 57 9.51 -15.59 -2.11
CA LYS A 57 10.07 -16.41 -1.02
C LYS A 57 11.14 -15.66 -0.23
N GLU A 58 12.00 -14.92 -0.92
CA GLU A 58 13.03 -14.07 -0.31
C GLU A 58 12.44 -12.97 0.57
N LEU A 59 11.31 -12.38 0.15
CA LEU A 59 10.54 -11.43 0.95
C LEU A 59 9.79 -12.08 2.12
N GLY A 60 9.78 -13.41 2.24
CA GLY A 60 9.02 -14.13 3.26
C GLY A 60 7.51 -14.11 3.03
N GLY A 61 7.05 -13.85 1.80
CA GLY A 61 5.62 -13.76 1.46
C GLY A 61 4.92 -12.54 2.07
N PHE A 62 3.61 -12.66 2.31
CA PHE A 62 2.82 -11.64 3.01
C PHE A 62 3.14 -11.63 4.50
N ASP A 63 3.24 -10.45 5.11
CA ASP A 63 3.41 -10.34 6.56
C ASP A 63 2.06 -10.57 7.25
N GLU A 64 1.95 -11.66 8.01
CA GLU A 64 0.73 -12.06 8.68
C GLU A 64 0.25 -11.06 9.75
N ILE A 65 1.05 -10.06 10.13
CA ILE A 65 0.60 -8.95 10.98
C ILE A 65 -0.60 -8.21 10.38
N PHE A 66 -0.76 -8.25 9.05
CA PHE A 66 -1.88 -7.66 8.33
C PHE A 66 -3.11 -8.58 8.23
N SER A 67 -3.08 -9.78 8.79
CA SER A 67 -4.24 -10.68 8.76
C SER A 67 -5.45 -10.07 9.48
N PRO A 68 -6.68 -10.22 8.97
CA PRO A 68 -7.07 -11.09 7.86
C PRO A 68 -7.08 -10.45 6.46
N PHE A 69 -6.91 -9.13 6.32
CA PHE A 69 -6.95 -8.43 5.02
C PHE A 69 -6.44 -6.99 5.12
N SER A 70 -6.20 -6.38 3.97
CA SER A 70 -5.75 -4.99 3.77
C SER A 70 -4.31 -4.72 4.21
N SER A 71 -3.61 -4.03 3.31
CA SER A 71 -2.23 -3.54 3.41
C SER A 71 -1.14 -4.60 3.20
N GLU A 72 -1.48 -5.89 3.11
CA GLU A 72 -0.53 -6.99 2.90
C GLU A 72 0.17 -6.92 1.53
N ASP A 73 -0.59 -6.62 0.48
CA ASP A 73 -0.10 -6.48 -0.89
C ASP A 73 0.68 -5.19 -1.09
N PHE A 74 0.23 -4.12 -0.45
CA PHE A 74 0.91 -2.84 -0.42
C PHE A 74 2.25 -2.95 0.31
N ASP A 75 2.27 -3.56 1.50
CA ASP A 75 3.49 -3.80 2.26
C ASP A 75 4.49 -4.67 1.48
N LEU A 76 4.03 -5.78 0.91
CA LEU A 76 4.87 -6.67 0.09
C LEU A 76 5.56 -5.89 -1.04
N SER A 77 4.81 -5.03 -1.73
CA SER A 77 5.34 -4.22 -2.83
C SER A 77 6.29 -3.13 -2.36
N LEU A 78 6.01 -2.47 -1.22
CA LEU A 78 6.93 -1.49 -0.64
C LEU A 78 8.25 -2.14 -0.23
N ARG A 79 8.20 -3.33 0.38
CA ARG A 79 9.40 -4.11 0.70
C ARG A 79 10.18 -4.47 -0.57
N ALA A 80 9.50 -4.94 -1.62
CA ALA A 80 10.15 -5.21 -2.91
C ALA A 80 10.85 -3.95 -3.47
N TRP A 81 10.15 -2.81 -3.50
CA TRP A 81 10.70 -1.53 -3.93
C TRP A 81 11.93 -1.11 -3.13
N GLN A 82 11.91 -1.31 -1.81
CA GLN A 82 13.03 -1.00 -0.92
C GLN A 82 14.21 -1.96 -1.09
N LEU A 83 14.07 -3.07 -1.82
CA LEU A 83 15.18 -3.91 -2.28
C LEU A 83 15.62 -3.60 -3.73
N GLY A 84 15.07 -2.54 -4.33
CA GLY A 84 15.32 -2.17 -5.72
C GLY A 84 14.52 -3.00 -6.74
N TRP A 85 13.57 -3.82 -6.28
CA TRP A 85 12.72 -4.60 -7.17
C TRP A 85 11.48 -3.81 -7.55
N LYS A 86 11.43 -3.44 -8.83
CA LYS A 86 10.38 -2.59 -9.37
C LYS A 86 9.08 -3.36 -9.55
N CYS A 87 7.97 -2.66 -9.31
CA CYS A 87 6.63 -3.14 -9.63
C CYS A 87 6.16 -2.47 -10.93
N TYR A 88 5.71 -3.27 -11.90
CA TYR A 88 5.36 -2.81 -13.25
C TYR A 88 3.85 -2.87 -13.46
N TYR A 89 3.34 -1.95 -14.29
CA TYR A 89 2.00 -1.99 -14.84
C TYR A 89 2.08 -2.44 -16.31
N GLU A 90 1.25 -3.41 -16.69
CA GLU A 90 1.19 -3.94 -18.07
C GLU A 90 -0.13 -3.53 -18.70
N HIS A 91 -0.07 -2.69 -19.74
CA HIS A 91 -1.25 -2.11 -20.40
C HIS A 91 -2.03 -3.10 -21.23
N ARG A 92 -1.39 -4.19 -21.70
CA ARG A 92 -2.03 -5.18 -22.58
C ARG A 92 -2.71 -6.30 -21.80
N ALA A 93 -2.51 -6.36 -20.48
CA ALA A 93 -3.13 -7.35 -19.61
C ALA A 93 -4.39 -6.78 -18.94
N PHE A 94 -5.55 -7.31 -19.34
CA PHE A 94 -6.84 -6.89 -18.81
C PHE A 94 -7.41 -7.93 -17.85
N CYS A 95 -7.96 -7.46 -16.73
CA CYS A 95 -8.76 -8.27 -15.82
C CYS A 95 -10.08 -7.54 -15.58
N PHE A 96 -11.18 -8.29 -15.70
CA PHE A 96 -12.52 -7.80 -15.41
C PHE A 96 -12.89 -8.24 -14.01
N HIS A 97 -13.34 -7.29 -13.19
CA HIS A 97 -13.73 -7.57 -11.81
C HIS A 97 -15.19 -7.21 -11.59
N HIS A 98 -15.98 -8.17 -11.10
CA HIS A 98 -17.38 -7.94 -10.80
C HIS A 98 -17.52 -7.22 -9.45
N ILE A 99 -17.58 -5.88 -9.45
CA ILE A 99 -17.89 -5.11 -8.23
C ILE A 99 -19.37 -5.26 -7.86
N SER A 100 -19.80 -6.43 -7.37
CA SER A 100 -21.07 -6.52 -6.62
C SER A 100 -21.31 -7.75 -5.74
N GLY A 101 -20.44 -8.77 -5.67
CA GLY A 101 -20.74 -9.97 -4.88
C GLY A 101 -20.52 -9.84 -3.36
N SER A 102 -19.28 -9.56 -2.96
CA SER A 102 -18.82 -9.86 -1.60
C SER A 102 -18.62 -8.66 -0.67
N THR A 103 -18.66 -7.41 -1.18
CA THR A 103 -18.30 -6.21 -0.37
C THR A 103 -19.45 -5.24 -0.11
N LYS A 104 -20.52 -5.22 -0.92
CA LYS A 104 -21.62 -4.24 -0.75
C LYS A 104 -22.40 -4.41 0.56
N THR A 105 -22.42 -5.61 1.14
CA THR A 105 -23.03 -5.88 2.46
C THR A 105 -22.02 -5.88 3.62
N GLN A 106 -20.73 -6.08 3.33
CA GLN A 106 -19.68 -6.28 4.36
C GLN A 106 -19.01 -4.97 4.81
N ILE A 107 -18.89 -3.95 3.94
CA ILE A 107 -18.19 -2.66 4.21
C ILE A 107 -18.76 -1.86 5.40
N LYS A 108 -19.93 -2.24 5.92
CA LYS A 108 -20.58 -1.52 7.03
C LYS A 108 -20.14 -1.98 8.42
N SER A 109 -19.55 -3.17 8.58
CA SER A 109 -19.22 -3.67 9.92
C SER A 109 -18.05 -2.91 10.54
N ASP A 110 -18.17 -2.63 11.83
CA ASP A 110 -17.10 -1.99 12.61
C ASP A 110 -15.85 -2.87 12.71
N PHE A 111 -16.01 -4.19 12.56
CA PHE A 111 -14.90 -5.13 12.42
C PHE A 111 -14.02 -4.77 11.22
N ILE A 112 -14.59 -4.55 10.03
CA ILE A 112 -13.79 -4.24 8.83
C ILE A 112 -13.06 -2.91 8.98
N LYS A 113 -13.76 -1.88 9.47
CA LYS A 113 -13.16 -0.56 9.70
C LYS A 113 -12.02 -0.63 10.71
N LYS A 114 -12.21 -1.35 11.82
CA LYS A 114 -11.19 -1.59 12.84
C LYS A 114 -9.95 -2.23 12.24
N ILE A 115 -10.09 -3.36 11.53
CA ILE A 115 -8.96 -4.08 10.92
C ILE A 115 -8.24 -3.20 9.90
N TYR A 116 -8.99 -2.54 9.01
CA TYR A 116 -8.43 -1.64 8.00
C TYR A 116 -7.59 -0.51 8.63
N TYR A 117 -8.10 0.16 9.66
CA TYR A 117 -7.37 1.24 10.33
C TYR A 117 -6.17 0.73 11.11
N ARG A 118 -6.31 -0.38 11.84
CA ARG A 118 -5.20 -1.03 12.56
C ARG A 118 -4.06 -1.37 11.60
N ASN A 119 -4.36 -2.06 10.50
CA ASN A 119 -3.37 -2.45 9.50
C ASN A 119 -2.76 -1.25 8.80
N ARG A 120 -3.53 -0.20 8.57
CA ARG A 120 -2.97 1.05 8.05
C ARG A 120 -1.97 1.65 9.04
N PHE A 121 -2.24 1.63 10.34
CA PHE A 121 -1.30 2.12 11.37
C PHE A 121 -0.04 1.26 11.44
N PHE A 122 -0.16 -0.06 11.31
CA PHE A 122 0.98 -0.98 11.17
C PHE A 122 1.85 -0.58 9.99
N LEU A 123 1.26 -0.46 8.79
CA LEU A 123 1.97 -0.08 7.58
C LEU A 123 2.74 1.23 7.76
N GLN A 124 2.10 2.28 8.28
CA GLN A 124 2.79 3.55 8.51
C GLN A 124 3.95 3.40 9.50
N ARG A 125 3.75 2.69 10.61
CA ARG A 125 4.81 2.51 11.60
C ARG A 125 5.93 1.61 11.09
N ILE A 126 5.66 0.64 10.22
CA ILE A 126 6.68 -0.22 9.59
C ILE A 126 7.52 0.58 8.58
N GLN A 127 6.85 1.38 7.75
CA GLN A 127 7.46 1.94 6.54
C GLN A 127 8.05 3.35 6.72
N LEU A 128 7.55 4.13 7.68
CA LEU A 128 8.06 5.48 7.93
C LEU A 128 9.37 5.49 8.71
N ASN A 129 10.20 6.50 8.43
CA ASN A 129 11.47 6.75 9.11
C ASN A 129 11.62 8.25 9.45
N GLY A 130 12.58 8.58 10.31
CA GLY A 130 12.95 9.95 10.65
C GLY A 130 11.78 10.80 11.19
N ALA A 131 11.69 12.06 10.74
CA ALA A 131 10.69 13.02 11.22
C ALA A 131 9.24 12.52 11.08
N ARG A 132 8.90 11.79 10.01
CA ARG A 132 7.54 11.26 9.81
C ARG A 132 7.18 10.17 10.80
N LEU A 133 8.13 9.32 11.17
CA LEU A 133 7.92 8.33 12.22
C LEU A 133 7.70 9.00 13.59
N ASN A 134 8.49 10.03 13.88
CA ASN A 134 8.38 10.80 15.13
C ASN A 134 7.06 11.57 15.23
N LEU A 135 6.56 12.11 14.11
CA LEU A 135 5.29 12.84 14.04
C LEU A 135 4.07 11.91 13.90
N LEU A 136 4.27 10.61 13.64
CA LEU A 136 3.18 9.66 13.43
C LEU A 136 2.18 9.63 14.60
N PRO A 137 2.58 9.57 15.90
CA PRO A 137 1.61 9.57 17.00
C PRO A 137 0.70 10.80 17.00
N LEU A 138 1.27 11.98 16.75
CA LEU A 138 0.52 13.23 16.65
C LEU A 138 -0.44 13.19 15.46
N HIS A 139 0.04 12.76 14.30
CA HIS A 139 -0.79 12.61 13.11
C HIS A 139 -1.96 11.64 13.33
N LEU A 140 -1.71 10.48 13.96
CA LEU A 140 -2.77 9.52 14.27
C LEU A 140 -3.80 10.12 15.22
N LEU A 141 -3.37 10.79 16.29
CA LEU A 141 -4.29 11.41 17.24
C LEU A 141 -5.19 12.45 16.57
N PHE A 142 -4.60 13.43 15.90
CA PHE A 142 -5.33 14.59 15.39
C PHE A 142 -6.01 14.35 14.04
N ALA A 143 -5.41 13.57 13.13
CA ALA A 143 -5.97 13.35 11.79
C ALA A 143 -6.80 12.05 11.68
N GLU A 144 -6.65 11.10 12.61
CA GLU A 144 -7.36 9.81 12.55
C GLU A 144 -8.32 9.60 13.70
N ILE A 145 -7.87 9.76 14.94
CA ILE A 145 -8.63 9.34 16.13
C ILE A 145 -9.69 10.38 16.49
N ILE A 146 -9.29 11.62 16.78
CA ILE A 146 -10.21 12.68 17.24
C ILE A 146 -11.39 12.87 16.27
N PRO A 147 -11.21 13.00 14.94
CA PRO A 147 -12.34 13.18 14.03
C PRO A 147 -13.33 12.01 14.03
N LYS A 148 -12.87 10.79 14.36
CA LYS A 148 -13.71 9.58 14.38
C LYS A 148 -14.51 9.54 15.68
N LEU A 149 -13.88 9.87 16.80
CA LEU A 149 -14.58 10.02 18.07
C LEU A 149 -15.65 11.11 18.02
N LEU A 150 -15.33 12.28 17.45
CA LEU A 150 -16.29 13.38 17.26
C LEU A 150 -17.47 13.01 16.35
N THR A 151 -17.32 12.00 15.50
CA THR A 151 -18.38 11.49 14.62
C THR A 151 -19.01 10.19 15.14
N GLY A 152 -18.81 9.85 16.42
CA GLY A 152 -19.42 8.69 17.09
C GLY A 152 -18.81 7.33 16.69
N LYS A 153 -17.67 7.30 16.01
CA LYS A 153 -17.03 6.08 15.47
C LYS A 153 -16.05 5.48 16.49
N PHE A 154 -16.57 4.96 17.59
CA PHE A 154 -15.76 4.46 18.72
C PHE A 154 -14.92 3.21 18.42
N TRP A 155 -15.24 2.44 17.36
CA TRP A 155 -14.43 1.30 16.88
C TRP A 155 -12.96 1.66 16.60
N ILE A 156 -12.65 2.95 16.42
CA ILE A 156 -11.27 3.44 16.25
C ILE A 156 -10.41 3.20 17.50
N LEU A 157 -11.02 3.19 18.70
CA LEU A 157 -10.31 2.93 19.95
C LEU A 157 -9.77 1.50 20.00
N ASP A 158 -10.56 0.53 19.53
CA ASP A 158 -10.11 -0.87 19.43
C ASP A 158 -8.96 -1.02 18.42
N ALA A 159 -9.02 -0.29 17.29
CA ALA A 159 -7.93 -0.28 16.32
C ALA A 159 -6.64 0.28 16.95
N CYS A 160 -6.74 1.35 17.75
CA CYS A 160 -5.61 1.92 18.50
C CYS A 160 -5.07 0.97 19.58
N LYS A 161 -5.95 0.30 20.33
CA LYS A 161 -5.56 -0.68 21.35
C LYS A 161 -4.78 -1.84 20.73
N GLN A 162 -5.29 -2.40 19.64
CA GLN A 162 -4.58 -3.46 18.89
C GLN A 162 -3.28 -2.94 18.28
N TYR A 163 -3.27 -1.70 17.77
CA TYR A 163 -2.06 -1.09 17.23
C TYR A 163 -0.93 -1.02 18.28
N ILE A 164 -1.24 -0.53 19.48
CA ILE A 164 -0.28 -0.43 20.59
C ILE A 164 0.17 -1.82 21.06
N ALA A 165 -0.78 -2.76 21.20
CA ALA A 165 -0.47 -4.13 21.63
C ALA A 165 0.47 -4.88 20.67
N SER A 166 0.50 -4.50 19.39
CA SER A 166 1.36 -5.13 18.38
C SER A 166 2.72 -4.45 18.18
N PHE A 167 3.15 -3.52 19.04
CA PHE A 167 4.43 -2.81 18.87
C PHE A 167 5.64 -3.74 18.76
N ALA A 168 5.68 -4.84 19.52
CA ALA A 168 6.73 -5.84 19.42
C ALA A 168 6.73 -6.53 18.04
N ALA A 169 5.55 -6.94 17.54
CA ALA A 169 5.40 -7.56 16.22
C ALA A 169 5.77 -6.59 15.09
N ILE A 170 5.35 -5.32 15.19
CA ILE A 170 5.74 -4.26 14.25
C ILE A 170 7.25 -4.08 14.23
N SER A 171 7.90 -4.06 15.41
CA SER A 171 9.35 -3.94 15.50
C SER A 171 10.05 -5.14 14.85
N SER A 172 9.52 -6.35 15.03
CA SER A 172 10.03 -7.56 14.35
C SER A 172 9.90 -7.46 12.83
N SER A 173 8.75 -7.01 12.32
CA SER A 173 8.53 -6.79 10.88
C SER A 173 9.54 -5.78 10.30
N ARG A 174 9.74 -4.65 10.99
CA ARG A 174 10.76 -3.66 10.62
C ARG A 174 12.17 -4.24 10.60
N GLN A 175 12.54 -5.02 11.61
CA GLN A 175 13.86 -5.64 11.67
C GLN A 175 14.08 -6.61 10.50
N LYS A 176 13.09 -7.44 10.16
CA LYS A 176 13.15 -8.34 8.99
C LYS A 176 13.42 -7.55 7.70
N LEU A 177 12.73 -6.43 7.50
CA LEU A 177 12.95 -5.55 6.34
C LEU A 177 14.36 -4.96 6.33
N GLU A 178 14.85 -4.43 7.45
CA GLU A 178 16.22 -3.86 7.51
C GLU A 178 17.29 -4.93 7.30
N THR A 179 17.11 -6.17 7.80
CA THR A 179 18.01 -7.29 7.50
C THR A 179 18.02 -7.62 6.00
N LEU A 180 16.87 -7.62 5.34
CA LEU A 180 16.80 -7.81 3.88
C LEU A 180 17.50 -6.66 3.14
N LYS A 181 17.27 -5.41 3.55
CA LYS A 181 17.95 -4.25 2.96
C LYS A 181 19.47 -4.34 3.09
N GLN A 182 19.97 -4.77 4.25
CA GLN A 182 21.41 -5.03 4.45
C GLN A 182 21.92 -6.14 3.53
N LYS A 183 21.20 -7.28 3.43
CA LYS A 183 21.55 -8.39 2.53
C LYS A 183 21.68 -7.94 1.07
N TYR A 184 20.80 -7.03 0.63
CA TYR A 184 20.78 -6.51 -0.74
C TYR A 184 21.53 -5.19 -0.92
N ASN A 185 22.27 -4.71 0.09
CA ASN A 185 22.97 -3.42 0.08
C ASN A 185 22.09 -2.24 -0.36
N SER A 186 20.82 -2.22 0.05
CA SER A 186 19.85 -1.21 -0.35
C SER A 186 19.65 -0.14 0.72
N SER A 187 19.81 1.12 0.32
CA SER A 187 19.44 2.30 1.12
C SER A 187 18.07 2.89 0.74
N ILE A 188 17.37 2.30 -0.24
CA ILE A 188 16.14 2.84 -0.81
C ILE A 188 15.06 2.97 0.28
N GLY A 189 14.57 4.19 0.44
CA GLY A 189 13.43 4.55 1.28
C GLY A 189 12.20 4.90 0.44
N ILE A 190 11.07 5.07 1.12
CA ILE A 190 9.77 5.33 0.47
C ILE A 190 9.81 6.62 -0.39
N SER A 191 10.56 7.65 0.02
CA SER A 191 10.69 8.88 -0.80
C SER A 191 11.40 8.62 -2.12
N ASP A 192 12.45 7.80 -2.11
CA ASP A 192 13.19 7.42 -3.32
C ASP A 192 12.29 6.63 -4.27
N VAL A 193 11.46 5.74 -3.71
CA VAL A 193 10.45 5.00 -4.50
C VAL A 193 9.46 5.96 -5.17
N MET A 194 8.99 7.00 -4.46
CA MET A 194 8.12 8.02 -5.07
C MET A 194 8.83 8.72 -6.23
N GLU A 195 10.10 9.08 -6.06
CA GLU A 195 10.89 9.73 -7.10
C GLU A 195 11.08 8.82 -8.32
N ILE A 196 11.48 7.56 -8.11
CA ILE A 196 11.65 6.57 -9.18
C ILE A 196 10.36 6.40 -9.99
N ILE A 197 9.20 6.27 -9.31
CA ILE A 197 7.91 6.16 -9.98
C ILE A 197 7.60 7.42 -10.79
N ASN A 198 7.76 8.61 -10.20
CA ASN A 198 7.47 9.87 -10.90
C ASN A 198 8.41 10.09 -12.11
N GLN A 199 9.69 9.77 -11.98
CA GLN A 199 10.67 9.87 -13.07
C GLN A 199 10.34 8.91 -14.21
N SER A 200 9.88 7.69 -13.91
CA SER A 200 9.55 6.68 -14.92
C SER A 200 8.43 7.11 -15.90
N VAL A 201 7.68 8.15 -15.55
CA VAL A 201 6.53 8.63 -16.31
C VAL A 201 6.62 10.09 -16.74
N ALA A 202 7.70 10.79 -16.39
CA ALA A 202 7.83 12.23 -16.65
C ALA A 202 7.86 12.59 -18.14
N GLN A 203 8.33 11.69 -19.00
CA GLN A 203 8.43 11.88 -20.45
C GLN A 203 7.35 11.10 -21.23
N LYS A 204 6.39 10.49 -20.53
CA LYS A 204 5.32 9.70 -21.13
C LYS A 204 4.03 10.50 -21.16
N ASN A 205 3.17 10.24 -22.13
CA ASN A 205 1.85 10.85 -22.16
C ASN A 205 0.92 10.10 -21.19
N ILE A 206 0.73 10.66 -19.99
CA ILE A 206 0.02 10.00 -18.89
C ILE A 206 -1.39 10.56 -18.72
N LYS A 207 -2.36 9.66 -18.71
CA LYS A 207 -3.73 9.95 -18.28
C LYS A 207 -3.93 9.57 -16.81
N ARG A 208 -4.47 10.50 -16.03
CA ARG A 208 -4.83 10.31 -14.61
C ARG A 208 -6.32 10.02 -14.49
N LEU A 209 -6.70 9.12 -13.59
CA LEU A 209 -8.09 8.72 -13.31
C LEU A 209 -8.60 9.32 -12.01
#